data_AF-A0A533HT87-F1
#
_entry.id   AF-A0A533HT87-F1
#
_cell.length_a   1.000
_cell.length_b   1.000
_cell.length_c   1.000
_cell.angle_alpha   90.00
_cell.angle_beta   90.00
_cell.angle_gamma   90.00
#
_symmetry.space_group_name_H-M   'P 1'
#
loop_
_entity.id
_entity.type
_entity.pdbx_description
1 polymer ?
#
loop_
_entity_poly.entity_id
_entity_poly.type
_entity_poly.pdbx_seq_one_letter_code
_entity_poly.pdbx_strand_id
1 'polypeptide(L)'
;MVPLFPVFIIFFIGSVAETNRAPFDLAEAESELVSGFMTEHAAVVFVFFFLAEYGSIVLICILTTILFLGGYLFNFSLLLSLLQGIDYDGSIISQLEIFSSPLIEGLISGLTLGAKFEIFTKRESPSPANTRSGIP
;
A
#
# COMPACT_ATOMS: atom_id res chain seq x y z
N MET A 1 10.32 19.51 -10.22
CA MET A 1 8.99 19.44 -10.89
C MET A 1 8.72 17.98 -11.21
N VAL A 2 7.87 17.30 -10.42
CA VAL A 2 7.61 15.85 -10.56
C VAL A 2 6.90 15.58 -11.89
N PRO A 3 7.58 15.00 -12.91
CA PRO A 3 7.06 14.97 -14.28
C PRO A 3 5.82 14.07 -14.44
N LEU A 4 5.60 13.13 -13.51
CA LEU A 4 4.49 12.16 -13.55
C LEU A 4 3.30 12.52 -12.66
N PHE A 5 3.32 13.66 -11.98
CA PHE A 5 2.24 14.07 -11.07
C PHE A 5 0.85 14.19 -11.75
N PRO A 6 0.69 14.77 -12.96
CA PRO A 6 -0.63 14.80 -13.60
C PRO A 6 -1.12 13.40 -14.02
N VAL A 7 -0.20 12.50 -14.41
CA VAL A 7 -0.53 11.12 -14.77
C VAL A 7 -0.97 10.33 -13.54
N PHE A 8 -0.35 10.59 -12.38
CA PHE A 8 -0.75 10.00 -11.10
C PHE A 8 -2.20 10.35 -10.74
N ILE A 9 -2.60 11.61 -10.91
CA ILE A 9 -3.98 12.05 -10.63
C ILE A 9 -4.99 11.34 -11.56
N ILE A 10 -4.69 11.27 -12.86
CA ILE A 10 -5.56 10.60 -13.83
C ILE A 10 -5.69 9.10 -13.51
N PHE A 11 -4.55 8.46 -13.20
CA PHE A 11 -4.52 7.06 -12.81
C PHE A 11 -5.31 6.80 -11.52
N PHE A 12 -5.19 7.67 -10.53
CA PHE A 12 -5.92 7.55 -9.26
C PHE A 12 -7.44 7.69 -9.45
N ILE A 13 -7.89 8.66 -10.27
CA ILE A 13 -9.32 8.83 -10.58
C ILE A 13 -9.86 7.61 -11.35
N GLY A 14 -9.11 7.11 -12.34
CA GLY A 14 -9.47 5.89 -13.08
C GLY A 14 -9.54 4.65 -12.18
N SER A 15 -8.61 4.54 -11.23
CA SER A 15 -8.55 3.45 -10.26
C SER A 15 -9.76 3.43 -9.32
N VAL A 16 -10.22 4.61 -8.87
CA VAL A 16 -11.44 4.76 -8.06
C VAL A 16 -12.71 4.46 -8.88
N ALA A 17 -12.70 4.77 -10.17
CA ALA A 17 -13.81 4.44 -11.07
C ALA A 17 -13.92 2.94 -11.34
N GLU A 18 -12.80 2.21 -11.43
CA GLU A 18 -12.77 0.76 -11.65
C GLU A 18 -13.29 -0.02 -10.44
N THR A 19 -13.02 0.44 -9.22
CA THR A 19 -13.52 -0.21 -7.99
C THR A 19 -14.97 0.12 -7.67
N ASN A 20 -15.68 0.81 -8.58
CA ASN A 20 -17.09 1.20 -8.44
C ASN A 20 -17.41 1.81 -7.07
N ARG A 21 -16.51 2.64 -6.52
CA ARG A 21 -16.74 3.30 -5.22
C ARG A 21 -17.10 4.76 -5.38
N ALA A 22 -17.79 5.31 -4.37
CA ALA A 22 -18.20 6.71 -4.34
C ALA A 22 -16.98 7.60 -4.67
N PRO A 23 -17.02 8.45 -5.71
CA PRO A 23 -18.18 9.08 -6.35
C PRO A 23 -18.72 8.43 -7.65
N PHE A 24 -18.20 7.29 -8.10
CA PHE A 24 -18.59 6.64 -9.37
C PHE A 24 -19.42 5.36 -9.19
N ASP A 25 -20.09 5.23 -8.05
CA ASP A 25 -20.82 4.03 -7.64
C ASP A 25 -22.30 4.03 -8.08
N LEU A 26 -22.55 4.10 -9.40
CA LEU A 26 -23.92 4.13 -9.92
C LEU A 26 -24.63 2.76 -9.92
N ALA A 27 -23.87 1.66 -10.05
CA ALA A 27 -24.42 0.31 -10.17
C ALA A 27 -24.75 -0.37 -8.82
N GLU A 28 -24.06 0.02 -7.74
CA GLU A 28 -24.38 -0.45 -6.38
C GLU A 28 -25.54 0.36 -5.78
N ALA A 29 -25.58 1.67 -6.04
CA ALA A 29 -26.65 2.58 -5.59
C ALA A 29 -28.04 2.24 -6.17
N GLU A 30 -28.11 1.61 -7.35
CA GLU A 30 -29.38 1.10 -7.89
C GLU A 30 -29.80 -0.25 -7.28
N SER A 31 -28.85 -1.03 -6.78
CA SER A 31 -29.09 -2.34 -6.15
C SER A 31 -29.52 -2.23 -4.67
N GLU A 32 -29.30 -1.08 -4.02
CA GLU A 32 -29.81 -0.80 -2.67
C GLU A 32 -31.27 -0.31 -2.63
N LEU A 33 -31.77 0.29 -3.72
CA LEU A 33 -33.14 0.84 -3.80
C LEU A 33 -34.21 -0.21 -4.14
N VAL A 34 -33.83 -1.35 -4.69
CA VAL A 34 -34.69 -2.52 -4.90
C VAL A 34 -33.88 -3.72 -4.44
N SER A 35 -34.33 -4.44 -3.40
CA SER A 35 -33.60 -5.46 -2.65
C SER A 35 -33.15 -6.70 -3.47
N GLY A 36 -32.31 -6.53 -4.49
CA GLY A 36 -32.05 -7.57 -5.50
C GLY A 36 -31.03 -8.60 -5.07
N PHE A 37 -29.85 -8.19 -4.58
CA PHE A 37 -28.71 -9.11 -4.39
C PHE A 37 -28.50 -9.62 -2.95
N MET A 38 -28.97 -8.91 -1.94
CA MET A 38 -28.72 -9.29 -0.53
C MET A 38 -29.68 -10.36 0.02
N THR A 39 -30.82 -10.61 -0.65
CA THR A 39 -31.84 -11.56 -0.18
C THR A 39 -31.90 -12.86 -0.98
N GLU A 40 -31.26 -12.92 -2.15
CA GLU A 40 -31.35 -14.08 -3.06
C GLU A 40 -30.14 -15.02 -2.97
N HIS A 41 -29.01 -14.55 -2.43
CA HIS A 41 -27.78 -15.33 -2.36
C HIS A 41 -27.56 -16.01 -1.01
N ALA A 42 -27.15 -17.28 -1.07
CA ALA A 42 -26.67 -18.00 0.10
C ALA A 42 -25.46 -17.29 0.72
N ALA A 43 -25.33 -17.35 2.05
CA ALA A 43 -24.32 -16.63 2.84
C ALA A 43 -22.87 -16.76 2.31
N VAL A 44 -22.53 -17.87 1.66
CA VAL A 44 -21.20 -18.12 1.09
C VAL A 44 -20.93 -17.24 -0.14
N VAL A 45 -21.91 -17.06 -1.04
CA VAL A 45 -21.75 -16.24 -2.25
C VAL A 45 -21.64 -14.75 -1.89
N PHE A 46 -22.38 -14.31 -0.88
CA PHE A 46 -22.28 -12.97 -0.30
C PHE A 46 -20.86 -12.67 0.20
N VAL A 47 -20.23 -13.60 0.93
CA VAL A 47 -18.85 -13.42 1.43
C VAL A 47 -17.84 -13.29 0.29
N PHE A 48 -17.96 -14.09 -0.77
CA PHE A 48 -17.05 -14.00 -1.91
C PHE A 48 -17.22 -12.70 -2.71
N PHE A 49 -18.42 -12.13 -2.75
CA PHE A 49 -18.67 -10.84 -3.39
C PHE A 49 -17.96 -9.69 -2.66
N PHE A 50 -18.11 -9.60 -1.33
CA PHE A 50 -17.37 -8.63 -0.52
C PHE A 50 -15.86 -8.86 -0.62
N LEU A 51 -15.41 -10.12 -0.57
CA LEU A 51 -14.00 -10.43 -0.69
C LEU A 51 -13.41 -10.00 -2.04
N ALA A 52 -14.18 -10.11 -3.13
CA ALA A 52 -13.76 -9.68 -4.46
C ALA A 52 -13.67 -8.15 -4.56
N GLU A 53 -14.66 -7.43 -4.02
CA GLU A 53 -14.65 -5.96 -3.98
C GLU A 53 -13.44 -5.44 -3.17
N TYR A 54 -13.25 -5.94 -1.94
CA TYR A 54 -12.09 -5.58 -1.11
C TYR A 54 -10.76 -6.03 -1.73
N GLY A 55 -10.74 -7.19 -2.40
CA GLY A 55 -9.56 -7.68 -3.11
C GLY A 55 -9.13 -6.75 -4.24
N SER A 56 -10.09 -6.21 -5.00
CA SER A 56 -9.82 -5.23 -6.07
C SER A 56 -9.21 -3.95 -5.52
N ILE A 57 -9.73 -3.43 -4.39
CA ILE A 57 -9.22 -2.23 -3.73
C ILE A 57 -7.76 -2.42 -3.32
N VAL A 58 -7.44 -3.55 -2.69
CA VAL A 58 -6.06 -3.87 -2.27
C VAL A 58 -5.12 -3.95 -3.47
N LEU A 59 -5.56 -4.56 -4.58
CA LEU A 59 -4.77 -4.67 -5.80
C LEU A 59 -4.43 -3.28 -6.36
N ILE A 60 -5.43 -2.41 -6.53
CA ILE A 60 -5.26 -1.03 -7.00
C ILE A 60 -4.29 -0.26 -6.10
N CYS A 61 -4.40 -0.37 -4.77
CA CYS A 61 -3.50 0.29 -3.83
C CYS A 61 -2.05 -0.17 -3.99
N ILE A 62 -1.82 -1.48 -4.16
CA ILE A 62 -0.49 -2.04 -4.38
C ILE A 62 0.08 -1.53 -5.71
N LEU A 63 -0.71 -1.56 -6.79
CA LEU A 63 -0.28 -1.11 -8.12
C LEU A 63 0.07 0.38 -8.12
N THR A 64 -0.75 1.21 -7.48
CA THR A 64 -0.51 2.66 -7.30
C THR A 64 0.81 2.92 -6.58
N THR A 65 1.06 2.16 -5.51
CA THR A 65 2.25 2.32 -4.67
C THR A 65 3.52 1.93 -5.43
N ILE A 66 3.47 0.86 -6.23
CA ILE A 66 4.61 0.40 -7.02
C ILE A 66 4.92 1.35 -8.18
N LEU A 67 3.91 1.83 -8.91
CA LEU A 67 4.12 2.64 -10.11
C LEU A 67 4.52 4.09 -9.82
N PHE A 68 3.97 4.70 -8.77
CA PHE A 68 4.14 6.14 -8.54
C PHE A 68 4.87 6.49 -7.24
N LEU A 69 4.72 5.69 -6.18
CA LEU A 69 5.31 5.97 -4.86
C LEU A 69 6.65 5.24 -4.63
N GLY A 70 7.17 4.54 -5.63
CA GLY A 70 8.47 3.86 -5.56
C GLY A 70 8.45 2.53 -4.79
N GLY A 71 7.27 2.04 -4.40
CA GLY A 71 7.09 0.72 -3.79
C GLY A 71 7.89 0.53 -2.50
N TYR A 72 9.04 -0.13 -2.64
CA TYR A 72 9.98 -0.45 -1.56
C TYR A 72 11.14 0.55 -1.44
N LEU A 73 11.33 1.43 -2.43
CA LEU A 73 12.34 2.48 -2.44
C LEU A 73 11.72 3.78 -1.92
N PHE A 74 11.53 3.87 -0.61
CA PHE A 74 11.14 5.14 0.01
C PHE A 74 12.32 6.10 -0.06
N ASN A 75 12.27 7.04 -1.01
CA ASN A 75 13.34 8.02 -1.18
C ASN A 75 13.05 9.27 -0.35
N PHE A 76 13.73 9.39 0.79
CA PHE A 76 13.60 10.52 1.72
C PHE A 76 13.95 11.87 1.06
N SER A 77 14.81 11.87 0.05
CA SER A 77 15.19 13.06 -0.73
C SER A 77 14.00 13.71 -1.44
N LEU A 78 13.02 12.91 -1.89
CA LEU A 78 11.83 13.41 -2.56
C LEU A 78 10.95 14.24 -1.61
N LEU A 79 10.80 13.79 -0.36
CA LEU A 79 10.07 14.53 0.68
C LEU A 79 10.76 15.87 0.99
N LEU A 80 12.09 15.86 1.13
CA LEU A 80 12.87 17.07 1.41
C LEU A 80 12.75 18.10 0.27
N SER A 81 12.73 17.64 -0.99
CA SER A 81 12.55 18.51 -2.15
C SER A 81 11.16 19.15 -2.25
N LEU A 82 10.12 18.48 -1.74
CA LEU A 82 8.76 19.03 -1.68
C LEU A 82 8.63 20.08 -0.57
N LEU A 83 9.28 19.86 0.58
CA LEU A 83 9.37 20.85 1.66
C LEU A 83 10.19 22.08 1.25
N GLN A 84 11.26 21.90 0.47
CA GLN A 84 12.02 23.01 -0.12
C GLN A 84 11.20 23.93 -1.03
N GLY A 85 10.09 23.45 -1.58
CA GLY A 85 9.17 24.28 -2.37
C GLY A 85 8.23 25.17 -1.52
N ILE A 86 8.07 24.88 -0.22
CA ILE A 86 7.19 25.61 0.71
C ILE A 86 7.95 26.71 1.46
N ASP A 87 9.23 26.47 1.81
CA ASP A 87 10.07 27.43 2.53
C ASP A 87 10.92 28.27 1.57
N TYR A 88 10.44 29.48 1.25
CA TYR A 88 11.19 30.44 0.43
C TYR A 88 12.43 31.04 1.12
N ASP A 89 12.55 30.90 2.45
CA ASP A 89 13.57 31.55 3.30
C ASP A 89 14.56 30.56 3.96
N GLY A 90 14.49 29.26 3.65
CA GLY A 90 15.52 28.28 4.05
C GLY A 90 15.60 27.90 5.54
N SER A 91 14.93 28.63 6.44
CA SER A 91 15.10 28.53 7.90
C SER A 91 14.76 27.17 8.52
N ILE A 92 13.78 26.42 7.99
CA ILE A 92 13.42 25.09 8.52
C ILE A 92 14.20 23.98 7.83
N ILE A 93 14.55 24.15 6.55
CA ILE A 93 15.31 23.18 5.74
C ILE A 93 16.72 22.96 6.30
N SER A 94 17.38 24.01 6.80
CA SER A 94 18.72 23.89 7.39
C SER A 94 18.76 23.04 8.66
N GLN A 95 17.63 22.88 9.37
CA GLN A 95 17.53 21.95 10.50
C GLN A 95 17.18 20.53 10.05
N LEU A 96 16.42 20.39 8.96
CA LEU A 96 16.09 19.09 8.37
C LEU A 96 17.29 18.43 7.64
N GLU A 97 18.29 19.21 7.23
CA GLU A 97 19.51 18.72 6.58
C GLU A 97 20.29 17.71 7.43
N ILE A 98 20.12 17.74 8.76
CA ILE A 98 20.66 16.74 9.70
C ILE A 98 20.14 15.33 9.35
N PHE A 99 18.89 15.21 8.91
CA PHE A 99 18.27 13.93 8.55
C PHE A 99 18.71 13.38 7.19
N SER A 100 19.27 14.22 6.30
CA SER A 100 19.85 13.80 5.02
C SER A 100 21.33 13.42 5.11
N SER A 101 21.88 13.29 6.32
CA SER A 101 23.23 12.74 6.48
C SER A 101 23.27 11.28 6.00
N PRO A 102 24.34 10.85 5.30
CA PRO A 102 24.46 9.50 4.74
C PRO A 102 24.42 8.40 5.81
N LEU A 103 24.72 8.76 7.06
CA LEU A 103 24.71 7.86 8.22
C LEU A 103 23.27 7.52 8.68
N ILE A 104 22.37 8.50 8.67
CA ILE A 104 20.96 8.32 9.05
C ILE A 104 20.18 7.65 7.92
N GLU A 105 20.48 7.99 6.67
CA GLU A 105 19.90 7.30 5.51
C GLU A 105 20.36 5.83 5.44
N GLY A 106 21.62 5.56 5.78
CA GLY A 106 22.14 4.20 5.97
C GLY A 106 21.47 3.45 7.12
N LEU A 107 21.14 4.14 8.22
CA LEU A 107 20.44 3.54 9.37
C LEU A 107 19.00 3.15 9.01
N ILE A 108 18.25 4.05 8.35
CA ILE A 108 16.86 3.82 7.96
C ILE A 108 16.75 2.67 6.94
N SER A 109 17.64 2.65 5.94
CA SER A 109 17.71 1.57 4.96
C SER A 109 18.17 0.24 5.58
N GLY A 110 19.15 0.28 6.49
CA GLY A 110 19.62 -0.87 7.25
C GLY A 110 18.55 -1.48 8.16
N LEU A 111 17.78 -0.66 8.87
CA LEU A 111 16.67 -1.12 9.73
C LEU A 111 15.55 -1.77 8.90
N THR A 112 15.24 -1.17 7.75
CA THR A 112 14.21 -1.68 6.83
C THR A 112 14.61 -3.04 6.24
N LEU A 113 15.88 -3.21 5.86
CA LEU A 113 16.43 -4.50 5.42
C LEU A 113 16.47 -5.52 6.57
N GLY A 114 16.84 -5.09 7.78
CA GLY A 114 16.86 -5.93 8.98
C GLY A 114 15.48 -6.50 9.32
N ALA A 115 14.45 -5.67 9.32
CA ALA A 115 13.06 -6.11 9.54
C ALA A 115 12.58 -7.10 8.46
N LYS A 116 13.00 -6.88 7.20
CA LYS A 116 12.68 -7.78 6.08
C LYS A 116 13.39 -9.12 6.21
N PHE A 117 14.64 -9.12 6.69
CA PHE A 117 15.39 -10.34 6.96
C PHE A 117 14.76 -11.14 8.11
N GLU A 118 14.33 -10.47 9.19
CA GLU A 118 13.72 -11.15 10.34
C GLU A 118 12.41 -11.88 9.99
N ILE A 119 11.56 -11.27 9.15
CA ILE A 119 10.34 -11.94 8.65
C ILE A 119 10.70 -13.16 7.78
N PHE A 120 11.79 -13.08 7.02
CA PHE A 120 12.25 -14.16 6.16
C PHE A 120 12.81 -15.33 6.99
N THR A 121 13.65 -15.04 7.99
CA THR A 121 14.21 -16.06 8.89
C THR A 121 13.13 -16.77 9.71
N LYS A 122 12.06 -16.06 10.12
CA LYS A 122 10.92 -16.66 10.84
C LYS A 122 10.03 -17.56 9.97
N ARG A 123 10.12 -17.45 8.64
CA ARG A 123 9.46 -18.37 7.71
C ARG A 123 10.27 -19.63 7.40
N GLU A 124 11.59 -19.58 7.63
CA GLU A 124 12.50 -20.71 7.38
C GLU A 124 12.84 -21.53 8.63
N SER A 125 12.46 -21.10 9.84
CA SER A 125 12.60 -21.97 10.99
C SER A 125 11.73 -23.22 10.77
N PRO A 126 12.31 -24.43 10.64
CA PRO A 126 11.51 -25.64 10.56
C PRO A 126 10.69 -25.73 11.84
N SER A 127 9.38 -25.91 11.70
CA SER A 127 8.50 -26.20 12.83
C SER A 127 9.10 -27.35 13.65
N PRO A 128 9.33 -27.20 14.98
CA PRO A 128 9.75 -28.31 15.82
C PRO A 128 8.53 -29.20 16.05
N ALA A 129 8.16 -29.98 15.04
CA ALA A 129 7.06 -30.92 15.10
C ALA A 129 7.28 -32.10 14.16
N ASN A 130 8.33 -32.90 14.41
CA ASN A 130 8.21 -34.36 14.38
C ASN A 130 9.45 -35.05 15.02
N THR A 131 9.42 -35.29 16.32
CA THR A 131 10.30 -36.31 16.94
C THR A 131 9.52 -37.12 17.98
N ARG A 132 8.31 -37.55 17.62
CA ARG A 132 7.58 -38.63 18.33
C ARG A 132 6.95 -39.59 17.32
N SER A 133 7.80 -40.31 16.59
CA SER A 133 7.46 -41.62 16.05
C SER A 133 8.76 -42.41 15.80
N GLY A 134 9.47 -42.68 16.90
CA GLY A 134 10.49 -43.71 16.98
C GLY A 134 9.94 -44.86 17.83
N ILE A 135 9.23 -45.77 17.17
CA ILE A 135 8.97 -47.16 17.56
C ILE A 135 9.22 -47.93 16.26
N PRO A 136 9.88 -49.10 16.23
CA PRO A 136 10.30 -49.97 17.33
C PRO A 136 11.72 -49.74 17.86
#